data_AF-A0A7R9TGM5-F1
#
_entry.id   AF-A0A7R9TGM5-F1
#
_cell.length_a   1.000
_cell.length_b   1.000
_cell.length_c   1.000
_cell.angle_alpha   90.00
_cell.angle_beta   90.00
_cell.angle_gamma   90.00
#
_symmetry.space_group_name_H-M   'P 1'
#
loop_
_entity.id
_entity.type
_entity.pdbx_description
1 polymer ?
#
loop_
_entity_poly.entity_id
_entity_poly.type
_entity_poly.pdbx_seq_one_letter_code
_entity_poly.pdbx_strand_id
1 'polypeptide(L)'
;GLPGDGLSMENAIVILQSVQAPLIIDPSTKASEWLKNHAGAKEKASLETVTMHDKRFSNKLELAVRFGKTLVIEEVDKIEPILYSIVRKDLERQGLRWVVQVGDKTVDYNESFRLYLVTRNPYPTIPP
;
A
#
# COMPACT_ATOMS: atom_id res chain seq x y z
N GLY A 1 7.68 -13.78 -12.77
CA GLY A 1 8.20 -13.15 -11.54
C GLY A 1 9.40 -12.30 -11.91
N LEU A 2 9.68 -11.23 -11.16
CA LEU A 2 10.67 -10.17 -11.47
C LEU A 2 11.92 -10.63 -12.24
N PRO A 3 12.44 -9.83 -13.19
CA PRO A 3 13.70 -10.16 -13.85
C PRO A 3 14.83 -10.30 -12.82
N GLY A 4 15.79 -11.20 -13.09
CA GLY A 4 16.90 -11.49 -12.18
C GLY A 4 18.08 -10.52 -12.27
N ASP A 5 17.87 -9.31 -12.78
CA ASP A 5 18.90 -8.28 -12.88
C ASP A 5 19.12 -7.57 -11.54
N GLY A 6 20.31 -7.01 -11.34
CA GLY A 6 20.70 -6.38 -10.08
C GLY A 6 19.74 -5.26 -9.65
N LEU A 7 19.24 -4.48 -10.60
CA LEU A 7 18.27 -3.41 -10.34
C LEU A 7 16.94 -3.95 -9.79
N SER A 8 16.41 -5.04 -10.36
CA SER A 8 15.18 -5.66 -9.85
C SER A 8 15.35 -6.23 -8.44
N MET A 9 16.54 -6.73 -8.10
CA MET A 9 16.84 -7.18 -6.73
C MET A 9 16.89 -6.01 -5.74
N GLU A 10 17.55 -4.91 -6.11
CA GLU A 10 17.61 -3.70 -5.28
C GLU A 10 16.20 -3.12 -5.06
N ASN A 11 15.40 -3.02 -6.13
CA ASN A 11 14.02 -2.56 -6.05
C ASN A 11 13.17 -3.47 -5.15
N ALA A 12 13.34 -4.79 -5.23
CA ALA A 12 12.63 -5.73 -4.37
C ALA A 12 12.96 -5.50 -2.88
N ILE A 13 14.22 -5.23 -2.55
CA ILE A 13 14.65 -4.94 -1.17
C ILE A 13 14.01 -3.64 -0.70
N VAL A 14 14.05 -2.58 -1.51
CA VAL A 14 13.44 -1.28 -1.18
C VAL A 14 11.94 -1.43 -0.95
N ILE A 15 11.23 -2.16 -1.82
CA ILE A 15 9.79 -2.40 -1.67
C ILE A 15 9.47 -3.12 -0.35
N LEU A 16 10.22 -4.17 -0.01
CA LEU A 16 9.95 -5.01 1.16
C LEU A 16 10.37 -4.38 2.49
N GLN A 17 11.40 -3.51 2.50
CA GLN A 17 11.95 -2.92 3.71
C GLN A 17 11.52 -1.47 3.94
N SER A 18 10.76 -0.88 3.02
CA SER A 18 10.31 0.51 3.15
C SER A 18 9.45 0.72 4.40
N VAL A 19 9.82 1.75 5.17
CA VAL A 19 9.03 2.19 6.32
C VAL A 19 7.74 2.86 5.84
N GLN A 20 7.83 3.73 4.83
CA GLN A 20 6.67 4.37 4.22
C GLN A 20 6.06 3.48 3.12
N ALA A 21 4.82 3.79 2.71
CA ALA A 21 4.17 3.06 1.61
C ALA A 21 4.93 3.33 0.30
N PRO A 22 5.57 2.32 -0.33
CA PRO A 22 6.30 2.53 -1.56
C PRO A 22 5.33 2.79 -2.73
N LEU A 23 5.72 3.73 -3.60
CA LEU A 23 5.09 3.96 -4.89
C LEU A 23 5.89 3.22 -5.97
N ILE A 24 5.30 2.17 -6.52
CA ILE A 24 5.88 1.30 -7.53
C ILE A 24 5.41 1.78 -8.91
N ILE A 25 6.35 2.28 -9.70
CA ILE A 25 6.13 2.62 -11.10
C ILE A 25 6.35 1.35 -11.92
N ASP A 26 5.26 0.74 -12.39
CA ASP A 26 5.31 -0.52 -13.15
C ASP A 26 4.41 -0.47 -14.40
N PRO A 27 4.92 0.10 -15.51
CA PRO A 27 4.20 0.12 -16.78
C PRO A 27 3.93 -1.29 -17.35
N SER A 28 4.70 -2.29 -16.90
CA SER A 28 4.72 -3.65 -17.45
C SER A 28 3.97 -4.69 -16.62
N THR A 29 3.42 -4.28 -15.47
CA THR A 29 2.75 -5.12 -14.45
C THR A 29 3.58 -6.29 -13.89
N LYS A 30 4.88 -6.37 -14.17
CA LYS A 30 5.75 -7.47 -13.72
C LYS A 30 6.10 -7.37 -12.24
N ALA A 31 6.32 -6.16 -11.74
CA ALA A 31 6.65 -5.92 -10.34
C ALA A 31 5.42 -6.10 -9.46
N SER A 32 4.25 -5.65 -9.90
CA SER A 32 3.00 -5.83 -9.16
C SER A 32 2.57 -7.30 -9.08
N GLU A 33 2.71 -8.07 -10.16
CA GLU A 33 2.47 -9.52 -10.14
C GLU A 33 3.44 -10.25 -9.23
N TRP A 34 4.73 -9.90 -9.26
CA TRP A 34 5.71 -10.47 -8.34
C TRP A 34 5.36 -10.16 -6.89
N LEU A 35 4.98 -8.92 -6.59
CA LEU A 35 4.63 -8.50 -5.24
C LEU A 35 3.42 -9.28 -4.72
N LYS A 36 2.36 -9.42 -5.53
CA LYS A 36 1.18 -10.20 -5.17
C LYS A 36 1.54 -11.67 -4.89
N ASN A 37 2.37 -12.28 -5.74
CA ASN A 37 2.83 -13.65 -5.54
C ASN A 37 3.72 -13.80 -4.29
N HIS A 38 4.60 -12.83 -4.04
CA HIS A 38 5.50 -12.85 -2.88
C HIS A 38 4.75 -12.63 -1.57
N ALA A 39 3.89 -11.60 -1.51
CA ALA A 39 3.07 -11.29 -0.36
C ALA A 39 2.08 -12.43 -0.08
N GLY A 40 1.38 -12.94 -1.11
CA GLY A 40 0.42 -14.03 -0.94
C GLY A 40 1.05 -15.37 -0.51
N ALA A 41 2.33 -15.63 -0.85
CA ALA A 41 3.00 -16.86 -0.48
C ALA A 41 3.76 -16.80 0.86
N LYS A 42 4.26 -15.61 1.25
CA LYS A 42 5.11 -15.45 2.44
C LYS A 42 4.46 -14.72 3.60
N GLU A 43 3.52 -13.81 3.35
CA GLU A 43 2.85 -13.09 4.42
C GLU A 43 1.67 -13.93 4.91
N LYS A 44 1.60 -14.18 6.23
CA LYS A 44 0.41 -14.77 6.87
C LYS A 44 -0.80 -13.82 6.83
N ALA A 45 -0.56 -12.55 6.50
CA ALA A 45 -1.60 -11.54 6.36
C ALA A 45 -2.39 -11.75 5.07
N SER A 46 -3.69 -11.48 5.11
CA SER A 46 -4.51 -11.55 3.90
C SER A 46 -4.11 -10.42 2.94
N LEU A 47 -3.75 -10.79 1.71
CA LEU A 47 -3.50 -9.87 0.62
C LEU A 47 -4.85 -9.42 0.02
N GLU A 48 -5.01 -8.12 -0.15
CA GLU A 48 -6.16 -7.53 -0.83
C GLU A 48 -5.68 -6.54 -1.91
N THR A 49 -6.26 -6.62 -3.10
CA THR A 49 -5.95 -5.72 -4.21
C THR A 49 -7.18 -4.89 -4.56
N VAL A 50 -6.99 -3.58 -4.72
CA VAL A 50 -8.06 -2.62 -5.00
C VAL A 50 -7.59 -1.57 -6.00
N THR A 51 -8.54 -0.92 -6.68
CA THR A 51 -8.28 0.29 -7.46
C THR A 51 -8.99 1.47 -6.79
N MET A 52 -8.55 2.70 -7.06
CA MET A 52 -9.21 3.91 -6.53
C MET A 52 -10.65 4.06 -7.01
N HIS A 53 -10.99 3.47 -8.15
CA HIS A 53 -12.34 3.52 -8.73
C HIS A 53 -13.31 2.48 -8.11
N ASP A 54 -12.84 1.61 -7.23
CA ASP A 54 -13.72 0.65 -6.55
C ASP A 54 -14.68 1.39 -5.61
N LYS A 55 -15.99 1.19 -5.80
CA LYS A 55 -17.03 1.77 -4.94
C LYS A 55 -16.89 1.37 -3.47
N ARG A 56 -16.21 0.26 -3.19
CA ARG A 56 -15.94 -0.25 -1.84
C ARG A 56 -14.54 0.10 -1.35
N PHE A 57 -13.77 0.91 -2.09
CA PHE A 57 -12.40 1.28 -1.76
C PHE A 57 -12.24 1.74 -0.31
N SER A 58 -13.01 2.73 0.14
CA SER A 58 -12.90 3.28 1.50
C SER A 58 -13.15 2.23 2.57
N ASN A 59 -14.13 1.33 2.35
CA ASN A 59 -14.42 0.25 3.28
C ASN A 59 -13.29 -0.79 3.30
N LYS A 60 -12.76 -1.18 2.14
CA LYS A 60 -11.64 -2.12 2.05
C LYS A 60 -10.38 -1.56 2.69
N LEU A 61 -10.10 -0.26 2.49
CA LEU A 61 -9.00 0.46 3.13
C LEU A 61 -9.16 0.45 4.66
N GLU A 62 -10.33 0.83 5.17
CA GLU A 62 -10.63 0.82 6.61
C GLU A 62 -10.40 -0.58 7.21
N LEU A 63 -10.95 -1.61 6.58
CA LEU A 63 -10.81 -2.99 7.06
C LEU A 63 -9.37 -3.48 6.97
N ALA A 64 -8.64 -3.11 5.91
CA ALA A 64 -7.24 -3.49 5.75
C ALA A 64 -6.37 -2.90 6.87
N VAL A 65 -6.55 -1.61 7.18
CA VAL A 65 -5.85 -0.93 8.28
C VAL A 65 -6.18 -1.58 9.63
N ARG A 66 -7.47 -1.81 9.90
CA ARG A 66 -7.94 -2.39 11.17
C ARG A 66 -7.43 -3.81 11.40
N PHE A 67 -7.44 -4.65 10.37
CA PHE A 67 -7.10 -6.06 10.48
C PHE A 67 -5.64 -6.38 10.12
N GLY A 68 -4.83 -5.37 9.81
CA GLY A 68 -3.41 -5.58 9.49
C GLY A 68 -3.21 -6.37 8.21
N LYS A 69 -4.06 -6.12 7.21
CA LYS A 69 -3.94 -6.75 5.89
C LYS A 69 -2.82 -6.10 5.07
N THR A 70 -2.40 -6.80 4.04
CA THR A 70 -1.55 -6.22 2.99
C THR A 70 -2.43 -5.72 1.87
N LEU A 71 -2.47 -4.40 1.68
CA LEU A 71 -3.28 -3.74 0.66
C LEU A 71 -2.40 -3.28 -0.49
N VAL A 72 -2.72 -3.73 -1.71
CA VAL A 72 -2.13 -3.25 -2.96
C VAL A 72 -3.16 -2.38 -3.66
N ILE A 73 -2.85 -1.10 -3.82
CA ILE A 73 -3.67 -0.18 -4.61
C ILE A 73 -3.08 -0.07 -6.01
N GLU A 74 -3.83 -0.50 -7.01
CA GLU A 74 -3.42 -0.42 -8.42
C GLU A 74 -3.98 0.81 -9.12
N GLU A 75 -3.34 1.15 -10.23
CA GLU A 75 -3.74 2.25 -11.13
C GLU A 75 -3.81 3.59 -10.38
N VAL A 76 -2.81 3.84 -9.55
CA VAL A 76 -2.68 5.09 -8.80
C VAL A 76 -2.17 6.18 -9.72
N ASP A 77 -3.08 6.98 -10.27
CA ASP A 77 -2.72 8.17 -11.08
C ASP A 77 -2.34 9.37 -10.20
N LYS A 78 -3.01 9.49 -9.04
CA LYS A 78 -2.81 10.52 -8.03
C LYS A 78 -3.08 9.95 -6.64
N ILE A 79 -2.46 10.53 -5.63
CA ILE A 79 -2.75 10.16 -4.23
C ILE A 79 -4.02 10.90 -3.80
N GLU A 80 -5.08 10.14 -3.51
CA GLU A 80 -6.33 10.70 -3.01
C GLU A 80 -6.18 11.15 -1.53
N PRO A 81 -6.85 12.23 -1.11
CA PRO A 81 -6.72 12.76 0.25
C PRO A 81 -7.00 11.76 1.37
N ILE A 82 -7.86 10.77 1.12
CA ILE A 82 -8.17 9.69 2.06
C ILE A 82 -6.93 8.86 2.46
N LEU A 83 -5.89 8.86 1.64
CA LEU A 83 -4.64 8.12 1.88
C LEU A 83 -3.56 8.95 2.57
N TYR A 84 -3.68 10.27 2.65
CA TYR A 84 -2.60 11.14 3.14
C TYR A 84 -2.15 10.76 4.55
N SER A 85 -3.08 10.59 5.48
CA SER A 85 -2.76 10.23 6.87
C SER A 85 -2.10 8.84 6.98
N ILE A 86 -2.47 7.91 6.11
CA ILE A 86 -1.90 6.55 6.09
C ILE A 86 -0.48 6.57 5.49
N VAL A 87 -0.29 7.26 4.37
CA VAL A 87 1.00 7.36 3.68
C VAL A 87 2.01 8.13 4.53
N ARG A 88 1.59 9.22 5.17
CA ARG A 88 2.43 10.00 6.10
C ARG A 88 2.63 9.32 7.46
N LYS A 89 1.84 8.30 7.77
CA LYS A 89 1.76 7.67 9.11
C LYS A 89 1.46 8.68 10.20
N ASP A 90 0.45 9.51 9.98
CA ASP A 90 -0.10 10.44 10.97
C ASP A 90 -0.89 9.64 12.03
N LEU A 91 -0.16 8.89 12.86
CA LEU A 91 -0.73 8.02 13.90
C LEU A 91 -0.91 8.79 15.20
N GLU A 92 -2.10 8.68 15.78
CA GLU A 92 -2.41 9.21 17.09
C GLU A 92 -2.51 8.09 18.11
N ARG A 93 -2.10 8.36 19.35
CA ARG A 93 -2.19 7.38 20.43
C ARG A 93 -3.47 7.59 21.24
N GLN A 94 -4.37 6.61 21.21
CA GLN A 94 -5.56 6.57 22.05
C GLN A 94 -5.42 5.44 23.09
N GLY A 95 -5.03 5.82 24.31
CA GLY A 95 -4.70 4.86 25.37
C GLY A 95 -3.51 3.98 24.98
N LEU A 96 -3.74 2.68 24.84
CA LEU A 96 -2.72 1.69 24.44
C LEU A 96 -2.70 1.39 22.93
N ARG A 97 -3.62 1.97 22.15
CA ARG A 97 -3.77 1.68 20.72
C ARG A 97 -3.29 2.86 19.87
N TRP A 98 -2.78 2.54 18.70
CA TRP A 98 -2.57 3.52 17.63
C TRP A 98 -3.84 3.63 16.80
N VAL A 99 -4.18 4.85 16.40
CA VAL A 99 -5.28 5.13 15.49
C VAL A 99 -4.81 6.03 14.36
N VAL A 100 -5.50 5.98 13.22
CA VAL A 100 -5.25 6.83 12.06
C VAL A 100 -6.56 7.33 11.48
N GLN A 101 -6.54 8.53 10.91
CA GLN A 101 -7.68 9.08 10.21
C GLN A 101 -7.77 8.50 8.78
N VAL A 102 -8.89 7.86 8.46
CA VAL A 102 -9.20 7.34 7.12
C VAL A 102 -10.48 8.03 6.63
N GLY A 103 -10.31 9.08 5.83
CA GLY A 103 -11.42 9.92 5.39
C GLY A 103 -12.01 10.69 6.57
N ASP A 104 -13.29 10.49 6.85
CA ASP A 104 -14.02 11.08 7.97
C ASP A 104 -14.00 10.23 9.25
N LYS A 105 -13.37 9.05 9.21
CA LYS A 105 -13.35 8.10 10.34
C LYS A 105 -11.98 7.95 10.98
N THR A 106 -11.98 7.75 12.30
CA THR A 106 -10.82 7.31 13.06
C THR A 106 -10.81 5.78 13.16
N VAL A 107 -9.70 5.14 12.80
CA VAL A 107 -9.58 3.69 12.67
C VAL A 107 -8.40 3.18 13.49
N ASP A 108 -8.60 2.10 14.25
CA ASP A 108 -7.53 1.37 14.95
C ASP A 108 -6.46 0.94 13.92
N TYR A 109 -5.22 1.36 14.13
CA TYR A 109 -4.10 1.06 13.26
C TYR A 109 -3.40 -0.23 13.72
N ASN A 110 -3.36 -1.23 12.84
CA ASN A 110 -2.62 -2.46 13.09
C ASN A 110 -1.19 -2.36 12.56
N GLU A 111 -0.19 -2.65 13.39
CA GLU A 111 1.24 -2.58 13.01
C GLU A 111 1.65 -3.57 11.91
N SER A 112 0.85 -4.63 11.72
CA SER A 112 1.04 -5.60 10.64
C SER A 112 0.51 -5.09 9.29
N PHE A 113 -0.22 -3.98 9.27
CA PHE A 113 -0.70 -3.37 8.03
C PHE A 113 0.47 -3.01 7.10
N ARG A 114 0.31 -3.33 5.82
CA ARG A 114 1.25 -2.98 4.76
C ARG A 114 0.47 -2.41 3.59
N LEU A 115 0.97 -1.30 3.03
CA LEU A 115 0.36 -0.61 1.90
C LEU A 115 1.37 -0.51 0.78
N TYR A 116 0.98 -0.93 -0.42
CA TYR A 116 1.74 -0.79 -1.64
C TYR A 116 0.93 -0.02 -2.67
N LEU A 117 1.52 1.00 -3.28
CA LEU A 117 0.89 1.80 -4.32
C LEU A 117 1.53 1.43 -5.66
N VAL A 118 0.72 1.14 -6.68
CA VAL A 118 1.21 0.77 -8.00
C VAL A 118 0.62 1.72 -9.04
N THR A 119 1.48 2.30 -9.86
CA THR A 119 1.09 3.13 -11.00
C THR A 119 1.66 2.59 -12.29
N ARG A 120 0.91 2.69 -13.39
CA ARG A 120 1.41 2.43 -14.74
C ARG A 120 1.97 3.69 -15.40
N ASN A 121 1.72 4.86 -14.82
CA ASN A 121 2.23 6.12 -15.32
C ASN A 121 3.72 6.26 -14.94
N PRO A 122 4.66 6.34 -15.91
CA PRO A 122 6.07 6.53 -15.62
C PRO A 122 6.40 7.88 -14.98
N TYR A 123 5.49 8.85 -15.08
CA TYR A 123 5.64 10.20 -14.53
C TYR A 123 4.45 10.56 -13.64
N PRO A 124 4.31 9.92 -12.46
CA PRO A 124 3.22 10.22 -11.54
C PRO A 124 3.36 11.64 -10.98
N THR A 125 2.24 12.37 -10.89
CA THR A 125 2.23 13.69 -10.25
C THR A 125 2.10 13.49 -8.75
N ILE A 126 3.19 13.72 -8.02
CA ILE A 126 3.22 13.63 -6.56
C ILE A 126 3.15 15.06 -6.01
N PRO A 127 2.12 15.42 -5.22
CA PRO A 127 2.08 16.72 -4.58
C PRO A 127 3.29 16.87 -3.63
N PRO A 128 3.89 18.08 -3.54
CA PRO A 128 5.08 18.34 -2.73
C PRO A 128 4.84 18.14 -1.23
#